data_AF-D6TL22-F1
#
_entry.id   AF-D6TL22-F1
#
_cell.length_a   1.000
_cell.length_b   1.000
_cell.length_c   1.000
_cell.angle_alpha   90.00
_cell.angle_beta   90.00
_cell.angle_gamma   90.00
#
_symmetry.space_group_name_H-M   'P 1'
#
loop_
_entity.id
_entity.type
_entity.pdbx_description
1 polymer ?
#
loop_
_entity_poly.entity_id
_entity_poly.type
_entity_poly.pdbx_seq_one_letter_code
_entity_poly.pdbx_strand_id
1 'polypeptide(L)'
;MRHVFLIGLSGSGKSTVGRLLAQELRRPLLDIDALIEQEEGMGIPEIFTRHGEAYFRECERRVLARVAQNEEGAIVATGGGLVAREENRRLMAERGVRVYLQTEPEVALERLRAQHTHSLAKSTSPEIRPLLAGPDPLATLRNLYTTRRAWYEEADLVCQTHGRSVERVVMEIMAMVKAADASRDGAPVVRHVHIGRGYDTVVDWGGLERLPQYLTQLGLPSRVFLFTDSNLRALYGEQVVHSLKQQGFEPYLYTVPAGEASKSPEQLQAIYDWLLEHHAERREVLIALGGGVIGDLVGFAAATYLRGVPLIQVPTSLLAQVDAAIGGKTGINHRQGKNLIGAFYHPRLVLVDPRTLLTLPERERTEGWAEVVKYGIILDAKLFALLETYKDALRDFSSLPASLLVQIVARCIDLKVQVIEEDETESGLRAILNYGHTIAHALESVAGYGEWLHGEAVSLGMVAAAEMAREAGMWGAEEEQRQNALLASLGLPTRYRGLVRAQDILAKTRLDKKVVGKRIRWIMPRRIGEVVITEMSDDLVERVVTDFFAEARS
;
A
#
# COMPACT_ATOMS: atom_id res chain seq x y z
N MET A 1 18.79 -8.18 17.47
CA MET A 1 17.43 -8.17 16.86
C MET A 1 16.48 -7.49 17.85
N ARG A 2 15.36 -6.87 17.44
CA ARG A 2 14.47 -6.14 18.38
C ARG A 2 13.51 -7.05 19.12
N HIS A 3 13.14 -6.74 20.36
CA HIS A 3 12.13 -7.53 21.06
C HIS A 3 10.76 -7.44 20.37
N VAL A 4 9.94 -8.49 20.50
CA VAL A 4 8.52 -8.45 20.13
C VAL A 4 7.71 -8.51 21.42
N PHE A 5 7.12 -7.39 21.83
CA PHE A 5 6.32 -7.29 23.03
C PHE A 5 4.86 -7.61 22.71
N LEU A 6 4.36 -8.74 23.22
CA LEU A 6 2.96 -9.11 23.10
C LEU A 6 2.17 -8.45 24.24
N ILE A 7 1.32 -7.48 23.90
CA ILE A 7 0.48 -6.76 24.85
C ILE A 7 -1.00 -7.06 24.63
N GLY A 8 -1.82 -6.78 25.65
CA GLY A 8 -3.27 -6.93 25.57
C GLY A 8 -3.90 -7.43 26.87
N LEU A 9 -5.23 -7.49 26.89
CA LEU A 9 -6.01 -7.89 28.05
C LEU A 9 -5.63 -9.29 28.59
N SER A 10 -5.79 -9.53 29.89
CA SER A 10 -5.69 -10.89 30.43
C SER A 10 -6.64 -11.83 29.66
N GLY A 11 -6.18 -13.02 29.25
CA GLY A 11 -6.95 -13.93 28.38
C GLY A 11 -6.81 -13.69 26.87
N SER A 12 -6.02 -12.70 26.43
CA SER A 12 -5.81 -12.44 24.98
C SER A 12 -4.93 -13.47 24.26
N GLY A 13 -4.26 -14.37 24.99
CA GLY A 13 -3.43 -15.44 24.43
C GLY A 13 -1.93 -15.15 24.30
N LYS A 14 -1.42 -14.08 24.93
CA LYS A 14 0.00 -13.65 24.88
C LYS A 14 0.99 -14.79 25.10
N SER A 15 0.88 -15.57 26.18
CA SER A 15 1.83 -16.65 26.47
C SER A 15 1.72 -17.82 25.49
N THR A 16 0.51 -18.13 25.00
CA THR A 16 0.29 -19.20 23.99
C THR A 16 0.84 -18.80 22.63
N VAL A 17 0.47 -17.62 22.13
CA VAL A 17 0.96 -17.05 20.87
C VAL A 17 2.48 -16.85 20.96
N GLY A 18 2.98 -16.33 22.08
CA GLY A 18 4.40 -16.10 22.31
C GLY A 18 5.25 -17.35 22.20
N ARG A 19 4.77 -18.50 22.72
CA ARG A 19 5.49 -19.78 22.63
C ARG A 19 5.66 -20.26 21.19
N LEU A 20 4.59 -20.23 20.41
CA LEU A 20 4.64 -20.65 19.01
C LEU A 20 5.45 -19.66 18.17
N LEU A 21 5.27 -18.35 18.40
CA LEU A 21 6.01 -17.31 17.71
C LEU A 21 7.52 -17.41 17.98
N ALA A 22 7.92 -17.71 19.23
CA ALA A 22 9.30 -17.93 19.62
C ALA A 22 9.92 -19.16 18.90
N GLN A 23 9.16 -20.25 18.78
CA GLN A 23 9.57 -21.44 18.05
C GLN A 23 9.77 -21.16 16.56
N GLU A 24 8.81 -20.51 15.90
CA GLU A 24 8.84 -20.21 14.47
C GLU A 24 9.94 -19.20 14.10
N LEU A 25 10.14 -18.17 14.93
CA LEU A 25 11.18 -17.17 14.71
C LEU A 25 12.57 -17.58 15.23
N ARG A 26 12.67 -18.73 15.94
CA ARG A 26 13.89 -19.22 16.60
C ARG A 26 14.48 -18.18 17.57
N ARG A 27 13.62 -17.61 18.42
CA ARG A 27 13.98 -16.58 19.40
C ARG A 27 13.60 -17.02 20.80
N PRO A 28 14.31 -16.57 21.85
CA PRO A 28 13.90 -16.88 23.22
C PRO A 28 12.53 -16.27 23.54
N LEU A 29 11.73 -16.99 24.34
CA LEU A 29 10.51 -16.48 24.96
C LEU A 29 10.83 -16.01 26.38
N LEU A 30 10.46 -14.77 26.71
CA LEU A 30 10.54 -14.20 28.04
C LEU A 30 9.13 -13.81 28.50
N ASP A 31 8.58 -14.51 29.48
CA ASP A 31 7.28 -14.16 30.07
C ASP A 31 7.53 -13.33 31.35
N ILE A 32 7.07 -12.08 31.35
CA ILE A 32 7.33 -11.14 32.44
C ILE A 32 6.72 -11.63 33.75
N ASP A 33 5.52 -12.22 33.71
CA ASP A 33 4.83 -12.74 34.90
C ASP A 33 5.67 -13.87 35.53
N ALA A 34 6.18 -14.80 34.71
CA ALA A 34 7.02 -15.91 35.17
C ALA A 34 8.39 -15.45 35.71
N LEU A 35 8.99 -14.43 35.10
CA LEU A 35 10.26 -13.85 35.56
C LEU A 35 10.12 -13.12 36.91
N ILE A 36 8.97 -12.51 37.17
CA ILE A 36 8.67 -11.90 38.48
C ILE A 36 8.57 -12.99 39.55
N GLU A 37 7.82 -14.07 39.30
CA GLU A 37 7.68 -15.17 40.27
C GLU A 37 9.02 -15.83 40.60
N GLN A 38 9.89 -15.98 39.60
CA GLN A 38 11.24 -16.51 39.79
C GLN A 38 12.11 -15.59 40.66
N GLU A 39 12.02 -14.27 40.46
CA GLU A 39 12.83 -13.28 41.17
C GLU A 39 12.37 -13.05 42.62
N GLU A 40 11.06 -13.06 42.84
CA GLU A 40 10.47 -12.89 44.17
C GLU A 40 10.40 -14.21 44.96
N GLY A 41 10.58 -15.36 44.29
CA GLY A 41 10.52 -16.68 44.89
C GLY A 41 9.12 -17.08 45.37
N MET A 42 8.08 -16.42 44.87
CA MET A 42 6.68 -16.63 45.26
C MET A 42 5.73 -16.32 44.10
N GLY A 43 4.53 -16.91 44.13
CA GLY A 43 3.55 -16.72 43.05
C GLY A 43 2.89 -15.35 43.06
N ILE A 44 2.40 -14.88 41.91
CA ILE A 44 1.75 -13.55 41.78
C ILE A 44 0.61 -13.33 42.79
N PRO A 45 -0.29 -14.29 43.09
CA PRO A 45 -1.32 -14.10 44.12
C PRO A 45 -0.75 -13.82 45.52
N GLU A 46 0.38 -14.42 45.84
CA GLU A 46 1.06 -14.21 47.11
C GLU A 46 1.71 -12.83 47.17
N ILE A 47 2.33 -12.37 46.06
CA ILE A 47 2.88 -11.01 45.94
C ILE A 47 1.78 -9.96 46.17
N PHE A 48 0.62 -10.13 45.52
CA PHE A 48 -0.52 -9.22 45.70
C PHE A 48 -1.02 -9.21 47.14
N THR A 49 -1.06 -10.37 47.80
CA THR A 49 -1.54 -10.49 49.19
C THR A 49 -0.56 -9.88 50.19
N ARG A 50 0.74 -10.10 50.01
CA ARG A 50 1.78 -9.65 50.97
C ARG A 50 2.23 -8.21 50.75
N HIS A 51 2.31 -7.77 49.49
CA HIS A 51 2.97 -6.50 49.13
C HIS A 51 2.06 -5.55 48.33
N GLY A 52 0.92 -6.04 47.84
CA GLY A 52 -0.08 -5.22 47.13
C GLY A 52 0.26 -4.97 45.65
N GLU A 53 -0.71 -4.39 44.93
CA GLU A 53 -0.59 -4.14 43.48
C GLU A 53 0.52 -3.13 43.15
N ALA A 54 0.69 -2.07 43.95
CA ALA A 54 1.69 -1.05 43.70
C ALA A 54 3.12 -1.63 43.67
N TYR A 55 3.41 -2.58 44.56
CA TYR A 55 4.67 -3.32 44.57
C TYR A 55 4.80 -4.20 43.32
N PHE A 56 3.75 -4.96 42.96
CA PHE A 56 3.77 -5.77 41.74
C PHE A 56 4.02 -4.93 40.47
N ARG A 57 3.46 -3.72 40.37
CA ARG A 57 3.74 -2.78 39.27
C ARG A 57 5.19 -2.32 39.24
N GLU A 58 5.84 -2.22 40.41
CA GLU A 58 7.28 -1.93 40.49
C GLU A 58 8.13 -3.13 40.05
N CYS A 59 7.73 -4.35 40.40
CA CYS A 59 8.35 -5.57 39.89
C CYS A 59 8.22 -5.66 38.36
N GLU A 60 7.04 -5.39 37.78
CA GLU A 60 6.85 -5.33 36.32
C GLU A 60 7.84 -4.35 35.66
N ARG A 61 7.98 -3.14 36.22
CA ARG A 61 8.92 -2.13 35.72
C ARG A 61 10.37 -2.62 35.79
N ARG A 62 10.80 -3.18 36.94
CA ARG A 62 12.17 -3.66 37.16
C ARG A 62 12.52 -4.82 36.22
N VAL A 63 11.63 -5.81 36.10
CA VAL A 63 11.83 -6.98 35.25
C VAL A 63 11.82 -6.59 33.77
N LEU A 64 10.91 -5.71 33.35
CA LEU A 64 10.90 -5.19 31.98
C LEU A 64 12.21 -4.47 31.64
N ALA A 65 12.70 -3.61 32.55
CA ALA A 65 13.97 -2.90 32.37
C ALA A 65 15.15 -3.87 32.17
N ARG A 66 15.20 -4.96 32.93
CA ARG A 66 16.21 -6.02 32.75
C ARG A 66 16.04 -6.75 31.42
N VAL A 67 14.82 -7.18 31.09
CA VAL A 67 14.54 -7.90 29.83
C VAL A 67 14.92 -7.06 28.61
N ALA A 68 14.65 -5.76 28.67
CA ALA A 68 14.92 -4.82 27.60
C ALA A 68 16.43 -4.51 27.38
N GLN A 69 17.31 -4.95 28.30
CA GLN A 69 18.77 -4.85 28.14
C GLN A 69 19.35 -5.98 27.27
N ASN A 70 18.57 -7.01 26.92
CA ASN A 70 19.06 -8.14 26.14
C ASN A 70 19.20 -7.79 24.64
N GLU A 71 20.41 -7.89 24.10
CA GLU A 71 20.74 -7.48 22.72
C GLU A 71 20.30 -8.49 21.64
N GLU A 72 20.13 -9.77 21.99
CA GLU A 72 19.76 -10.82 21.03
C GLU A 72 18.28 -10.74 20.62
N GLY A 73 17.47 -10.04 21.40
CA GLY A 73 16.06 -9.78 21.17
C GLY A 73 15.18 -11.01 21.30
N ALA A 74 14.11 -10.88 22.07
CA ALA A 74 13.22 -11.96 22.47
C ALA A 74 11.76 -11.73 22.07
N ILE A 75 10.97 -12.78 22.08
CA ILE A 75 9.51 -12.66 22.19
C ILE A 75 9.19 -12.44 23.66
N VAL A 76 8.51 -11.34 23.99
CA VAL A 76 8.23 -10.94 25.38
C VAL A 76 6.73 -10.95 25.60
N ALA A 77 6.23 -11.88 26.41
CA ALA A 77 4.83 -11.88 26.84
C ALA A 77 4.68 -10.99 28.08
N THR A 78 3.83 -9.97 28.00
CA THR A 78 3.67 -9.01 29.11
C THR A 78 2.46 -9.32 29.99
N GLY A 79 2.51 -8.91 31.25
CA GLY A 79 1.32 -8.79 32.09
C GLY A 79 0.32 -7.79 31.49
N GLY A 80 -0.97 -8.02 31.70
CA GLY A 80 -2.02 -7.13 31.17
C GLY A 80 -2.07 -5.74 31.82
N GLY A 81 -1.35 -5.51 32.92
CA GLY A 81 -1.28 -4.22 33.59
C GLY A 81 0.00 -3.44 33.30
N LEU A 82 0.98 -4.06 32.65
CA LEU A 82 2.30 -3.50 32.42
C LEU A 82 2.27 -2.18 31.63
N VAL A 83 1.30 -2.03 30.72
CA VAL A 83 1.08 -0.81 29.91
C VAL A 83 0.58 0.40 30.71
N ALA A 84 0.15 0.22 31.97
CA ALA A 84 -0.42 1.32 32.75
C ALA A 84 0.59 2.43 33.09
N ARG A 85 1.88 2.10 33.15
CA ARG A 85 2.97 3.06 33.37
C ARG A 85 3.51 3.56 32.04
N GLU A 86 3.63 4.87 31.90
CA GLU A 86 4.12 5.49 30.68
C GLU A 86 5.58 5.10 30.39
N GLU A 87 6.40 4.96 31.44
CA GLU A 87 7.80 4.56 31.33
C GLU A 87 7.95 3.19 30.70
N ASN A 88 7.06 2.25 31.03
CA ASN A 88 7.05 0.92 30.44
C ASN A 88 6.67 0.97 28.95
N ARG A 89 5.68 1.81 28.59
CA ARG A 89 5.27 1.98 27.19
C ARG A 89 6.40 2.57 26.35
N ARG A 90 7.08 3.61 26.85
CA ARG A 90 8.25 4.22 26.21
C ARG A 90 9.38 3.21 26.05
N LEU A 91 9.73 2.48 27.11
CA LEU A 91 10.80 1.47 27.06
C LEU A 91 10.50 0.37 26.04
N MET A 92 9.26 -0.15 25.99
CA MET A 92 8.87 -1.14 24.99
C MET A 92 8.94 -0.58 23.56
N ALA A 93 8.51 0.67 23.36
CA ALA A 93 8.58 1.33 22.06
C ALA A 93 10.04 1.53 21.60
N GLU A 94 10.95 1.89 22.51
CA GLU A 94 12.37 2.06 22.23
C GLU A 94 13.08 0.74 21.90
N ARG A 95 12.72 -0.35 22.59
CA ARG A 95 13.49 -1.61 22.58
C ARG A 95 12.90 -2.71 21.71
N GLY A 96 11.69 -2.52 21.18
CA GLY A 96 10.99 -3.57 20.45
C GLY A 96 9.78 -3.09 19.68
N VAL A 97 9.11 -4.04 19.04
CA VAL A 97 7.82 -3.87 18.37
C VAL A 97 6.73 -4.36 19.32
N ARG A 98 5.73 -3.52 19.59
CA ARG A 98 4.57 -3.85 20.41
C ARG A 98 3.47 -4.39 19.52
N VAL A 99 3.06 -5.62 19.78
CA VAL A 99 1.95 -6.30 19.09
C VAL A 99 0.79 -6.39 20.06
N TYR A 100 -0.28 -5.66 19.76
CA TYR A 100 -1.51 -5.74 20.51
C TYR A 100 -2.35 -6.93 20.04
N LEU A 101 -2.51 -7.92 20.92
CA LEU A 101 -3.45 -9.01 20.75
C LEU A 101 -4.84 -8.55 21.16
N GLN A 102 -5.62 -8.09 20.17
CA GLN A 102 -6.95 -7.57 20.39
C GLN A 102 -7.93 -8.73 20.62
N THR A 103 -8.65 -8.64 21.74
CA THR A 103 -9.64 -9.62 22.19
C THR A 103 -10.71 -8.90 22.99
N GLU A 104 -11.98 -9.22 22.72
CA GLU A 104 -13.11 -8.75 23.53
C GLU A 104 -13.10 -9.38 24.94
N PRO A 105 -13.54 -8.65 25.99
CA PRO A 105 -13.57 -9.14 27.37
C PRO A 105 -14.27 -10.50 27.56
N GLU A 106 -15.36 -10.74 26.82
CA GLU A 106 -16.15 -11.96 26.87
C GLU A 106 -15.33 -13.17 26.39
N VAL A 107 -14.67 -13.01 25.24
CA VAL A 107 -13.81 -14.04 24.62
C VAL A 107 -12.59 -14.32 25.51
N ALA A 108 -12.04 -13.27 26.12
CA ALA A 108 -10.93 -13.39 27.04
C ALA A 108 -11.32 -14.19 28.30
N LEU A 109 -12.52 -13.97 28.85
CA LEU A 109 -13.03 -14.74 29.99
C LEU A 109 -13.27 -16.21 29.65
N GLU A 110 -13.85 -16.51 28.49
CA GLU A 110 -14.05 -17.87 28.02
C GLU A 110 -12.73 -18.64 27.91
N ARG A 111 -11.69 -18.01 27.35
CA ARG A 111 -10.34 -18.59 27.25
C ARG A 111 -9.73 -18.89 28.62
N LEU A 112 -9.85 -17.95 29.56
CA LEU A 112 -9.35 -18.14 30.93
C LEU A 112 -10.07 -19.30 31.65
N ARG A 113 -11.39 -19.42 31.48
CA ARG A 113 -12.18 -20.54 32.03
C ARG A 113 -11.75 -21.87 31.42
N ALA A 114 -11.63 -21.93 30.09
CA ALA A 114 -11.19 -23.14 29.40
C ALA A 114 -9.79 -23.59 29.85
N GLN A 115 -8.85 -22.65 30.02
CA GLN A 115 -7.51 -22.92 30.52
C GLN A 115 -7.56 -23.48 31.95
N HIS A 116 -8.37 -22.91 32.83
CA HIS A 116 -8.54 -23.38 34.21
C HIS A 116 -9.07 -24.83 34.25
N THR A 117 -10.11 -25.13 33.47
CA THR A 117 -10.66 -26.49 33.35
C THR A 117 -9.63 -27.48 32.82
N HIS A 118 -8.83 -27.08 31.83
CA HIS A 118 -7.78 -27.94 31.27
C HIS A 118 -6.63 -28.22 32.25
N SER A 119 -6.24 -27.22 33.05
CA SER A 119 -5.21 -27.38 34.08
C SER A 119 -5.65 -28.38 35.16
N LEU A 120 -6.92 -28.30 35.59
CA LEU A 120 -7.51 -29.24 36.54
C LEU A 120 -7.56 -30.66 35.98
N ALA A 121 -7.93 -30.82 34.71
CA ALA A 121 -7.96 -32.12 34.03
C ALA A 121 -6.56 -32.76 33.88
N LYS A 122 -5.49 -31.94 33.86
CA LYS A 122 -4.09 -32.38 33.78
C LYS A 122 -3.38 -32.47 35.13
N SER A 123 -4.10 -32.34 36.24
CA SER A 123 -3.53 -32.33 37.61
C SER A 123 -2.42 -31.28 37.79
N THR A 124 -2.52 -30.15 37.09
CA THR A 124 -1.62 -29.00 37.23
C THR A 124 -2.35 -27.87 37.93
N SER A 125 -1.64 -27.12 38.79
CA SER A 125 -2.24 -25.98 39.47
C SER A 125 -2.71 -24.93 38.47
N PRO A 126 -3.98 -24.51 38.51
CA PRO A 126 -4.48 -23.50 37.61
C PRO A 126 -3.86 -22.14 37.91
N GLU A 127 -3.64 -21.36 36.86
CA GLU A 127 -3.13 -19.99 36.99
C GLU A 127 -4.19 -19.10 37.66
N ILE A 128 -3.86 -18.51 38.80
CA ILE A 128 -4.75 -17.62 39.54
C ILE A 128 -4.48 -16.19 39.10
N ARG A 129 -5.51 -15.47 38.64
CA ARG A 129 -5.43 -14.06 38.25
C ARG A 129 -6.02 -13.18 39.36
N PRO A 130 -5.22 -12.55 40.24
CA PRO A 130 -5.72 -11.93 41.47
C PRO A 130 -6.78 -10.85 41.25
N LEU A 131 -6.64 -10.05 40.18
CA LEU A 131 -7.60 -9.02 39.80
C LEU A 131 -8.95 -9.57 39.31
N LEU A 132 -9.06 -10.87 39.02
CA LEU A 132 -10.27 -11.52 38.52
C LEU A 132 -10.91 -12.47 39.55
N ALA A 133 -10.42 -12.49 40.79
CA ALA A 133 -10.91 -13.37 41.85
C ALA A 133 -12.23 -12.89 42.50
N GLY A 134 -12.75 -11.72 42.10
CA GLY A 134 -14.00 -11.16 42.59
C GLY A 134 -15.27 -11.84 42.06
N PRO A 135 -16.46 -11.43 42.53
CA PRO A 135 -17.73 -12.08 42.22
C PRO A 135 -18.17 -11.91 40.76
N ASP A 136 -17.70 -10.86 40.06
CA ASP A 136 -17.97 -10.62 38.64
C ASP A 136 -16.67 -10.39 37.84
N PRO A 137 -16.02 -11.47 37.37
CA PRO A 137 -14.81 -11.37 36.56
C PRO A 137 -15.03 -10.67 35.22
N LEU A 138 -16.24 -10.74 34.64
CA LEU A 138 -16.53 -10.13 33.33
C LEU A 138 -16.61 -8.61 33.45
N ALA A 139 -17.34 -8.10 34.45
CA ALA A 139 -17.38 -6.66 34.71
C ALA A 139 -15.98 -6.11 34.99
N THR A 140 -15.16 -6.87 35.71
CA THR A 140 -13.76 -6.48 35.97
C THR A 140 -12.93 -6.44 34.70
N LEU A 141 -13.02 -7.45 33.83
CA LEU A 141 -12.33 -7.45 32.53
C LEU A 141 -12.78 -6.30 31.63
N ARG A 142 -14.08 -5.99 31.57
CA ARG A 142 -14.60 -4.84 30.83
C ARG A 142 -14.02 -3.52 31.36
N ASN A 143 -13.99 -3.33 32.67
CA ASN A 143 -13.39 -2.13 33.27
C ASN A 143 -11.90 -2.00 32.96
N LEU A 144 -11.14 -3.10 33.09
CA LEU A 144 -9.72 -3.14 32.76
C LEU A 144 -9.48 -2.86 31.27
N TYR A 145 -10.32 -3.41 30.39
CA TYR A 145 -10.27 -3.14 28.96
C TYR A 145 -10.50 -1.66 28.67
N THR A 146 -11.62 -1.09 29.13
CA THR A 146 -11.95 0.32 28.93
C THR A 146 -10.84 1.26 29.44
N THR A 147 -10.31 0.98 30.63
CA THR A 147 -9.26 1.82 31.25
C THR A 147 -7.93 1.74 30.50
N ARG A 148 -7.59 0.58 29.93
CA ARG A 148 -6.27 0.32 29.31
C ARG A 148 -6.29 0.38 27.79
N ARG A 149 -7.46 0.48 27.16
CA ARG A 149 -7.64 0.39 25.71
C ARG A 149 -6.77 1.38 24.95
N ALA A 150 -6.79 2.65 25.34
CA ALA A 150 -5.98 3.68 24.71
C ALA A 150 -4.48 3.31 24.73
N TRP A 151 -4.00 2.72 25.81
CA TRP A 151 -2.60 2.28 25.96
C TRP A 151 -2.27 1.01 25.15
N TYR A 152 -3.24 0.14 24.92
CA TYR A 152 -3.04 -1.00 24.01
C TYR A 152 -3.03 -0.54 22.55
N GLU A 153 -3.87 0.44 22.19
CA GLU A 153 -3.96 1.02 20.85
C GLU A 153 -2.72 1.85 20.48
N GLU A 154 -1.88 2.24 21.45
CA GLU A 154 -0.54 2.79 21.18
C GLU A 154 0.43 1.78 20.53
N ALA A 155 0.07 0.50 20.42
CA ALA A 155 0.91 -0.55 19.83
C ALA A 155 1.28 -0.27 18.37
N ASP A 156 2.44 -0.80 17.96
CA ASP A 156 2.96 -0.63 16.60
C ASP A 156 2.22 -1.53 15.60
N LEU A 157 1.71 -2.68 16.07
CA LEU A 157 0.96 -3.66 15.30
C LEU A 157 -0.27 -4.11 16.09
N VAL A 158 -1.41 -4.29 15.41
CA VAL A 158 -2.65 -4.81 16.02
C VAL A 158 -3.04 -6.11 15.31
N CYS A 159 -3.21 -7.19 16.08
CA CYS A 159 -3.65 -8.47 15.58
C CYS A 159 -4.95 -8.88 16.26
N GLN A 160 -6.02 -9.04 15.49
CA GLN A 160 -7.27 -9.58 16.00
C GLN A 160 -7.12 -11.07 16.28
N THR A 161 -7.63 -11.51 17.44
CA THR A 161 -7.53 -12.92 17.85
C THR A 161 -8.87 -13.64 17.88
N HIS A 162 -9.99 -12.93 17.68
CA HIS A 162 -11.33 -13.52 17.74
C HIS A 162 -11.62 -14.35 16.48
N GLY A 163 -12.21 -15.54 16.65
CA GLY A 163 -12.59 -16.44 15.54
C GLY A 163 -11.42 -17.04 14.74
N ARG A 164 -10.17 -16.83 15.17
CA ARG A 164 -8.95 -17.28 14.47
C ARG A 164 -8.24 -18.37 15.26
N SER A 165 -7.66 -19.35 14.56
CA SER A 165 -6.78 -20.34 15.19
C SER A 165 -5.47 -19.69 15.65
N VAL A 166 -4.79 -20.30 16.63
CA VAL A 166 -3.53 -19.75 17.14
C VAL A 166 -2.46 -19.73 16.06
N GLU A 167 -2.43 -20.74 15.18
CA GLU A 167 -1.50 -20.82 14.05
C GLU A 167 -1.72 -19.68 13.07
N ARG A 168 -2.99 -19.32 12.79
CA ARG A 168 -3.30 -18.18 11.93
C ARG A 168 -2.85 -16.86 12.55
N VAL A 169 -3.09 -16.67 13.84
CA VAL A 169 -2.64 -15.49 14.60
C VAL A 169 -1.10 -15.40 14.58
N VAL A 170 -0.39 -16.53 14.76
CA VAL A 170 1.07 -16.57 14.70
C VAL A 170 1.58 -16.22 13.30
N MET A 171 1.01 -16.80 12.24
CA MET A 171 1.41 -16.47 10.85
C MET A 171 1.20 -14.99 10.54
N GLU A 172 0.09 -14.42 10.99
CA GLU A 172 -0.23 -13.02 10.80
C GLU A 172 0.74 -12.10 11.56
N ILE A 173 1.03 -12.40 12.82
CA ILE A 173 2.02 -11.66 13.60
C ILE A 173 3.42 -11.82 12.99
N MET A 174 3.80 -13.00 12.51
CA MET A 174 5.07 -13.19 11.81
C MET A 174 5.16 -12.34 10.55
N ALA A 175 4.09 -12.26 9.77
CA ALA A 175 4.04 -11.39 8.60
C ALA A 175 4.15 -9.93 9.01
N MET A 176 3.37 -9.47 9.99
CA MET A 176 3.39 -8.09 10.49
C MET A 176 4.74 -7.73 11.12
N VAL A 177 5.37 -8.62 11.89
CA VAL A 177 6.68 -8.41 12.53
C VAL A 177 7.79 -8.42 11.50
N LYS A 178 7.80 -9.34 10.53
CA LYS A 178 8.76 -9.28 9.40
C LYS A 178 8.61 -8.00 8.60
N ALA A 179 7.37 -7.57 8.39
CA ALA A 179 7.07 -6.31 7.71
C ALA A 179 7.48 -5.10 8.57
N ALA A 180 7.33 -5.17 9.90
CA ALA A 180 7.76 -4.13 10.83
C ALA A 180 9.30 -4.07 10.94
N ASP A 181 9.97 -5.22 11.00
CA ASP A 181 11.43 -5.29 10.97
C ASP A 181 11.98 -4.77 9.63
N ALA A 182 11.26 -5.00 8.52
CA ALA A 182 11.55 -4.38 7.23
C ALA A 182 11.28 -2.85 7.21
N SER A 183 10.32 -2.36 8.00
CA SER A 183 9.94 -0.93 8.03
C SER A 183 10.66 -0.10 9.09
N ARG A 184 11.26 -0.71 10.11
CA ARG A 184 11.90 0.01 11.23
C ARG A 184 13.39 0.28 11.02
N ASP A 185 13.98 -0.35 10.01
CA ASP A 185 15.07 0.27 9.26
C ASP A 185 14.54 0.95 8.00
N GLY A 186 13.43 0.47 7.42
CA GLY A 186 12.60 1.19 6.44
C GLY A 186 13.41 1.86 5.34
N ALA A 187 14.57 1.30 5.01
CA ALA A 187 15.49 1.90 4.07
C ALA A 187 14.66 2.12 2.81
N PRO A 188 14.68 3.34 2.24
CA PRO A 188 13.98 3.63 1.02
C PRO A 188 14.25 2.49 0.03
N VAL A 189 13.20 1.88 -0.54
CA VAL A 189 13.41 0.86 -1.54
C VAL A 189 13.79 1.58 -2.82
N VAL A 190 15.09 1.52 -3.15
CA VAL A 190 15.64 2.17 -4.32
C VAL A 190 15.72 1.18 -5.47
N ARG A 191 15.10 1.53 -6.60
CA ARG A 191 15.33 0.88 -7.89
C ARG A 191 15.95 1.89 -8.84
N HIS A 192 17.21 1.66 -9.18
CA HIS A 192 17.91 2.42 -10.21
C HIS A 192 17.41 2.01 -11.60
N VAL A 193 17.02 2.97 -12.43
CA VAL A 193 16.52 2.76 -13.79
C VAL A 193 17.64 3.09 -14.78
N HIS A 194 17.96 2.18 -15.69
CA HIS A 194 19.08 2.28 -16.62
C HIS A 194 18.64 2.77 -18.01
N ILE A 195 17.85 3.84 -18.06
CA ILE A 195 17.36 4.45 -19.31
C ILE A 195 17.86 5.88 -19.42
N GLY A 196 18.30 6.26 -20.63
CA GLY A 196 18.88 7.57 -20.89
C GLY A 196 20.11 7.84 -20.01
N ARG A 197 20.02 8.80 -19.09
CA ARG A 197 21.11 9.14 -18.15
C ARG A 197 21.08 8.34 -16.85
N GLY A 198 20.10 7.47 -16.68
CA GLY A 198 19.78 6.80 -15.43
C GLY A 198 19.13 7.73 -14.41
N TYR A 199 18.25 7.15 -13.58
CA TYR A 199 17.59 7.84 -12.48
C TYR A 199 17.11 6.85 -11.43
N ASP A 200 16.89 7.32 -10.21
CA ASP A 200 16.37 6.48 -9.13
C ASP A 200 14.85 6.60 -9.02
N THR A 201 14.23 5.46 -8.75
CA THR A 201 12.88 5.40 -8.18
C THR A 201 13.00 4.95 -6.73
N VAL A 202 12.39 5.70 -5.82
CA VAL A 202 12.57 5.53 -4.38
C VAL A 202 11.20 5.39 -3.75
N VAL A 203 10.92 4.25 -3.12
CA VAL A 203 9.70 4.05 -2.32
C VAL A 203 10.04 4.20 -0.86
N ASP A 204 9.52 5.26 -0.26
CA ASP A 204 9.91 5.69 1.07
C ASP A 204 8.71 6.16 1.89
N TRP A 205 8.37 5.43 2.95
CA TRP A 205 7.24 5.78 3.81
C TRP A 205 7.55 7.04 4.64
N GLY A 206 6.83 8.12 4.38
CA GLY A 206 7.20 9.46 4.89
C GLY A 206 8.29 10.15 4.07
N GLY A 207 8.56 9.67 2.85
CA GLY A 207 9.55 10.23 1.94
C GLY A 207 9.32 11.70 1.60
N LEU A 208 8.08 12.19 1.64
CA LEU A 208 7.76 13.61 1.43
C LEU A 208 8.52 14.54 2.39
N GLU A 209 8.61 14.16 3.66
CA GLU A 209 9.35 14.92 4.67
C GLU A 209 10.86 14.89 4.40
N ARG A 210 11.34 13.84 3.71
CA ARG A 210 12.73 13.62 3.33
C ARG A 210 13.09 14.10 1.91
N LEU A 211 12.15 14.72 1.18
CA LEU A 211 12.40 15.25 -0.16
C LEU A 211 13.65 16.15 -0.23
N PRO A 212 13.88 17.11 0.68
CA PRO A 212 15.07 17.97 0.60
C PRO A 212 16.39 17.19 0.66
N GLN A 213 16.45 16.09 1.42
CA GLN A 213 17.62 15.23 1.55
C GLN A 213 17.95 14.56 0.21
N TYR A 214 16.94 14.05 -0.49
CA TYR A 214 17.11 13.48 -1.84
C TYR A 214 17.56 14.53 -2.86
N LEU A 215 16.99 15.74 -2.82
CA LEU A 215 17.41 16.83 -3.73
C LEU A 215 18.87 17.23 -3.50
N THR A 216 19.30 17.30 -2.23
CA THR A 216 20.70 17.58 -1.86
C THR A 216 21.64 16.49 -2.37
N GLN A 217 21.27 15.21 -2.23
CA GLN A 217 22.06 14.09 -2.73
C GLN A 217 22.22 14.11 -4.26
N LEU A 218 21.22 14.61 -4.99
CA LEU A 218 21.28 14.79 -6.44
C LEU A 218 22.10 16.02 -6.88
N GLY A 219 22.56 16.86 -5.94
CA GLY A 219 23.33 18.07 -6.23
C GLY A 219 22.53 19.12 -7.02
N LEU A 220 21.22 19.20 -6.79
CA LEU A 220 20.35 20.17 -7.47
C LEU A 220 20.51 21.58 -6.86
N PRO A 221 20.30 22.66 -7.64
CA PRO A 221 20.32 24.02 -7.13
C PRO A 221 19.30 24.25 -6.00
N SER A 222 19.57 25.24 -5.14
CA SER A 222 18.67 25.60 -4.03
C SER A 222 17.33 26.11 -4.52
N ARG A 223 17.27 26.80 -5.66
CA ARG A 223 16.03 27.32 -6.24
C ARG A 223 15.26 26.23 -6.97
N VAL A 224 14.03 25.97 -6.51
CA VAL A 224 13.18 24.85 -6.99
C VAL A 224 11.76 25.31 -7.26
N PHE A 225 11.12 24.73 -8.27
CA PHE A 225 9.76 25.08 -8.69
C PHE A 225 8.83 23.89 -8.44
N LEU A 226 8.00 24.01 -7.41
CA LEU A 226 7.04 22.99 -6.99
C LEU A 226 5.67 23.26 -7.61
N PHE A 227 5.12 22.23 -8.25
CA PHE A 227 3.80 22.24 -8.86
C PHE A 227 2.92 21.21 -8.16
N THR A 228 1.71 21.62 -7.80
CA THR A 228 0.71 20.73 -7.20
C THR A 228 -0.70 21.19 -7.60
N ASP A 229 -1.71 20.35 -7.36
CA ASP A 229 -3.10 20.73 -7.62
C ASP A 229 -3.78 21.41 -6.43
N SER A 230 -4.96 21.99 -6.68
CA SER A 230 -5.74 22.70 -5.66
C SER A 230 -6.21 21.85 -4.47
N ASN A 231 -6.37 20.54 -4.64
CA ASN A 231 -6.74 19.63 -3.54
C ASN A 231 -5.52 19.32 -2.65
N LEU A 232 -4.35 19.18 -3.26
CA LEU A 232 -3.12 18.77 -2.57
C LEU A 232 -2.33 19.94 -1.97
N ARG A 233 -2.56 21.17 -2.42
CA ARG A 233 -1.84 22.35 -1.92
C ARG A 233 -1.86 22.44 -0.38
N ALA A 234 -3.06 22.37 0.20
CA ALA A 234 -3.25 22.50 1.64
C ALA A 234 -2.83 21.23 2.42
N LEU A 235 -2.89 20.06 1.79
CA LEU A 235 -2.53 18.78 2.43
C LEU A 235 -1.02 18.57 2.50
N TYR A 236 -0.31 18.87 1.42
CA TYR A 236 1.11 18.53 1.26
C TYR A 236 1.96 19.68 0.73
N GLY A 237 1.43 20.50 -0.18
CA GLY A 237 2.21 21.54 -0.85
C GLY A 237 2.90 22.52 0.11
N GLU A 238 2.14 23.06 1.07
CA GLU A 238 2.69 24.01 2.05
C GLU A 238 3.68 23.35 3.03
N GLN A 239 3.41 22.11 3.44
CA GLN A 239 4.34 21.33 4.28
C GLN A 239 5.66 21.08 3.56
N VAL A 240 5.63 20.71 2.28
CA VAL A 240 6.82 20.47 1.47
C VAL A 240 7.61 21.76 1.27
N VAL A 241 6.95 22.89 0.98
CA VAL A 241 7.58 24.22 0.93
C VAL A 241 8.30 24.54 2.24
N HIS A 242 7.66 24.28 3.38
CA HIS A 242 8.26 24.52 4.69
C HIS A 242 9.51 23.65 4.92
N SER A 243 9.42 22.35 4.63
CA SER A 243 10.55 21.41 4.75
C SER A 243 11.74 21.80 3.86
N LEU A 244 11.47 22.19 2.61
CA LEU A 244 12.49 22.67 1.67
C LEU A 244 13.22 23.92 2.20
N LYS A 245 12.46 24.92 2.69
CA LYS A 245 13.05 26.15 3.26
C LYS A 245 13.92 25.87 4.49
N GLN A 246 13.50 24.96 5.37
CA GLN A 246 14.29 24.59 6.55
C GLN A 246 15.65 23.97 6.19
N GLN A 247 15.77 23.38 4.99
CA GLN A 247 17.00 22.74 4.48
C GLN A 247 17.76 23.64 3.50
N GLY A 248 17.44 24.93 3.42
CA GLY A 248 18.18 25.92 2.63
C GLY A 248 17.80 25.98 1.14
N PHE A 249 16.69 25.35 0.73
CA PHE A 249 16.14 25.54 -0.61
C PHE A 249 15.27 26.82 -0.66
N GLU A 250 15.10 27.35 -1.86
CA GLU A 250 14.27 28.50 -2.22
C GLU A 250 13.09 28.02 -3.09
N PRO A 251 12.04 27.43 -2.50
CA PRO A 251 10.92 26.87 -3.26
C PRO A 251 9.92 27.94 -3.70
N TYR A 252 9.53 27.86 -4.97
CA TYR A 252 8.39 28.57 -5.55
C TYR A 252 7.24 27.57 -5.76
N LEU A 253 6.03 27.91 -5.32
CA LEU A 253 4.87 27.02 -5.37
C LEU A 253 3.82 27.54 -6.35
N TYR A 254 3.57 26.76 -7.40
CA TYR A 254 2.48 26.98 -8.35
C TYR A 254 1.35 25.98 -8.12
N THR A 255 0.10 26.45 -8.19
CA THR A 255 -1.08 25.61 -8.01
C THR A 255 -1.88 25.53 -9.29
N VAL A 256 -2.02 24.31 -9.81
CA VAL A 256 -2.84 23.98 -10.97
C VAL A 256 -4.27 23.67 -10.47
N PRO A 257 -5.34 24.03 -11.19
CA PRO A 257 -6.68 23.57 -10.86
C PRO A 257 -6.74 22.03 -10.84
N ALA A 258 -7.43 21.42 -9.88
CA ALA A 258 -7.56 19.96 -9.84
C ALA A 258 -8.45 19.41 -10.98
N GLY A 259 -8.11 18.20 -11.46
CA GLY A 259 -8.91 17.44 -12.42
C GLY A 259 -8.27 17.30 -13.82
N GLU A 260 -8.77 16.32 -14.57
CA GLU A 260 -8.25 15.95 -15.91
C GLU A 260 -8.29 17.11 -16.93
N ALA A 261 -9.22 18.05 -16.77
CA ALA A 261 -9.34 19.23 -17.63
C ALA A 261 -8.09 20.13 -17.60
N SER A 262 -7.30 20.07 -16.52
CA SER A 262 -6.06 20.84 -16.39
C SER A 262 -4.92 20.28 -17.24
N LYS A 263 -5.06 19.07 -17.76
CA LYS A 263 -4.09 18.46 -18.68
C LYS A 263 -4.28 19.04 -20.09
N SER A 264 -4.08 20.34 -20.25
CA SER A 264 -4.44 21.10 -21.46
C SER A 264 -3.32 22.04 -21.95
N PRO A 265 -3.38 22.49 -23.22
CA PRO A 265 -2.46 23.50 -23.74
C PRO A 265 -2.49 24.81 -22.96
N GLU A 266 -3.66 25.21 -22.45
CA GLU A 266 -3.85 26.46 -21.71
C GLU A 266 -3.10 26.44 -20.37
N GLN A 267 -3.19 25.33 -19.63
CA GLN A 267 -2.44 25.19 -18.37
C GLN A 267 -0.93 25.04 -18.62
N LEU A 268 -0.54 24.38 -19.71
CA LEU A 268 0.86 24.30 -20.11
C LEU A 268 1.44 25.70 -20.38
N GLN A 269 0.71 26.55 -21.11
CA GLN A 269 1.13 27.93 -21.36
C GLN A 269 1.23 28.74 -20.07
N ALA A 270 0.24 28.61 -19.16
CA ALA A 270 0.28 29.29 -17.87
C ALA A 270 1.50 28.90 -17.02
N ILE A 271 1.91 27.62 -17.06
CA ILE A 271 3.16 27.16 -16.41
C ILE A 271 4.37 27.84 -17.04
N TYR A 272 4.45 27.97 -18.36
CA TYR A 272 5.57 28.66 -19.01
C TYR A 272 5.64 30.14 -18.65
N ASP A 273 4.50 30.84 -18.69
CA ASP A 273 4.41 32.26 -18.36
C ASP A 273 4.91 32.49 -16.93
N TRP A 274 4.43 31.67 -15.98
CA TRP A 274 4.86 31.74 -14.58
C TRP A 274 6.35 31.43 -14.39
N LEU A 275 6.91 30.44 -15.10
CA LEU A 275 8.35 30.15 -15.06
C LEU A 275 9.20 31.30 -15.61
N LEU A 276 8.74 31.95 -16.68
CA LEU A 276 9.42 33.11 -17.28
C LEU A 276 9.38 34.34 -16.38
N GLU A 277 8.25 34.60 -15.72
CA GLU A 277 8.07 35.66 -14.73
C GLU A 277 9.03 35.50 -13.54
N HIS A 278 9.29 34.26 -13.14
CA HIS A 278 10.24 33.94 -12.07
C HIS A 278 11.67 33.75 -12.55
N HIS A 279 11.95 34.00 -13.83
CA HIS A 279 13.26 33.83 -14.45
C HIS A 279 13.90 32.46 -14.20
N ALA A 280 13.09 31.39 -14.29
CA ALA A 280 13.55 30.02 -14.09
C ALA A 280 14.62 29.64 -15.13
N GLU A 281 15.75 29.12 -14.66
CA GLU A 281 16.93 28.80 -15.46
C GLU A 281 17.06 27.31 -15.78
N ARG A 282 17.92 26.98 -16.76
CA ARG A 282 18.02 25.63 -17.33
C ARG A 282 18.46 24.53 -16.34
N ARG A 283 19.15 24.89 -15.25
CA ARG A 283 19.66 23.94 -14.26
C ARG A 283 18.68 23.69 -13.11
N GLU A 284 17.62 24.48 -13.04
CA GLU A 284 16.66 24.46 -11.93
C GLU A 284 15.59 23.40 -12.16
N VAL A 285 15.06 22.89 -11.06
CA VAL A 285 14.26 21.68 -11.08
C VAL A 285 12.76 21.99 -10.96
N LEU A 286 11.96 21.31 -11.79
CA LEU A 286 10.51 21.27 -11.62
C LEU A 286 10.16 20.02 -10.81
N ILE A 287 9.41 20.21 -9.72
CA ILE A 287 8.93 19.14 -8.84
C ILE A 287 7.42 18.99 -9.05
N ALA A 288 7.01 17.82 -9.55
CA ALA A 288 5.61 17.49 -9.79
C ALA A 288 5.03 16.71 -8.59
N LEU A 289 4.30 17.39 -7.71
CA LEU A 289 3.64 16.81 -6.53
C LEU A 289 2.16 16.60 -6.81
N GLY A 290 1.78 15.38 -7.18
CA GLY A 290 0.37 15.05 -7.41
C GLY A 290 0.11 13.70 -8.08
N GLY A 291 -1.12 13.51 -8.56
CA GLY A 291 -1.48 12.34 -9.38
C GLY A 291 -0.94 12.44 -10.83
N GLY A 292 -1.40 11.53 -11.69
CA GLY A 292 -0.93 11.44 -13.09
C GLY A 292 -1.14 12.71 -13.92
N VAL A 293 -2.18 13.50 -13.63
CA VAL A 293 -2.42 14.80 -14.30
C VAL A 293 -1.28 15.78 -14.08
N ILE A 294 -0.87 15.97 -12.82
CA ILE A 294 0.25 16.87 -12.47
C ILE A 294 1.55 16.30 -13.01
N GLY A 295 1.78 14.99 -12.85
CA GLY A 295 2.98 14.33 -13.35
C GLY A 295 3.19 14.51 -14.85
N ASP A 296 2.14 14.33 -15.66
CA ASP A 296 2.21 14.44 -17.11
C ASP A 296 2.31 15.89 -17.60
N LEU A 297 1.51 16.80 -17.02
CA LEU A 297 1.51 18.21 -17.40
C LEU A 297 2.87 18.86 -17.08
N VAL A 298 3.33 18.71 -15.84
CA VAL A 298 4.61 19.29 -15.38
C VAL A 298 5.78 18.57 -16.03
N GLY A 299 5.67 17.25 -16.26
CA GLY A 299 6.67 16.50 -17.00
C GLY A 299 6.83 17.01 -18.43
N PHE A 300 5.73 17.31 -19.12
CA PHE A 300 5.78 17.85 -20.47
C PHE A 300 6.28 19.29 -20.49
N ALA A 301 5.91 20.10 -19.51
CA ALA A 301 6.48 21.43 -19.30
C ALA A 301 8.01 21.34 -19.10
N ALA A 302 8.49 20.42 -18.26
CA ALA A 302 9.92 20.20 -18.02
C ALA A 302 10.67 19.76 -19.29
N ALA A 303 10.04 18.93 -20.13
CA ALA A 303 10.63 18.44 -21.37
C ALA A 303 10.86 19.55 -22.42
N THR A 304 10.02 20.59 -22.40
CA THR A 304 9.89 21.56 -23.48
C THR A 304 10.36 22.97 -23.08
N TYR A 305 10.18 23.36 -21.83
CA TYR A 305 10.69 24.62 -21.28
C TYR A 305 12.22 24.64 -21.38
N LEU A 306 12.77 25.69 -21.99
CA LEU A 306 14.20 25.84 -22.29
C LEU A 306 14.83 24.60 -23.00
N ARG A 307 14.01 23.84 -23.74
CA ARG A 307 14.39 22.58 -24.40
C ARG A 307 14.87 21.50 -23.42
N GLY A 308 14.32 21.47 -22.21
CA GLY A 308 14.60 20.47 -21.19
C GLY A 308 15.23 21.06 -19.94
N VAL A 309 14.54 20.90 -18.81
CA VAL A 309 15.00 21.19 -17.45
C VAL A 309 14.83 19.97 -16.53
N PRO A 310 15.63 19.81 -15.46
CA PRO A 310 15.46 18.70 -14.51
C PRO A 310 14.02 18.56 -13.99
N LEU A 311 13.56 17.31 -13.86
CA LEU A 311 12.24 16.95 -13.37
C LEU A 311 12.36 16.00 -12.17
N ILE A 312 11.52 16.19 -11.15
CA ILE A 312 11.33 15.26 -10.03
C ILE A 312 9.84 14.92 -9.97
N GLN A 313 9.53 13.63 -9.96
CA GLN A 313 8.15 13.15 -9.80
C GLN A 313 7.90 12.77 -8.34
N VAL A 314 6.83 13.28 -7.75
CA VAL A 314 6.39 12.94 -6.38
C VAL A 314 4.92 12.49 -6.44
N PRO A 315 4.65 11.25 -6.90
CA PRO A 315 3.29 10.78 -7.14
C PRO A 315 2.49 10.54 -5.85
N THR A 316 1.25 11.05 -5.80
CA THR A 316 0.38 10.98 -4.62
C THR A 316 -0.90 10.14 -4.80
N SER A 317 -1.12 9.55 -5.98
CA SER A 317 -2.18 8.57 -6.22
C SER A 317 -1.60 7.18 -6.48
N LEU A 318 -2.32 6.11 -6.12
CA LEU A 318 -1.81 4.75 -6.29
C LEU A 318 -1.48 4.47 -7.77
N LEU A 319 -2.36 4.87 -8.69
CA LEU A 319 -2.14 4.80 -10.13
C LEU A 319 -0.83 5.50 -10.55
N ALA A 320 -0.58 6.71 -10.04
CA ALA A 320 0.64 7.43 -10.38
C ALA A 320 1.90 6.79 -9.78
N GLN A 321 1.79 6.24 -8.57
CA GLN A 321 2.90 5.61 -7.84
C GLN A 321 3.38 4.31 -8.49
N VAL A 322 2.46 3.51 -9.03
CA VAL A 322 2.77 2.20 -9.62
C VAL A 322 2.89 2.24 -11.14
N ASP A 323 2.33 3.29 -11.78
CA ASP A 323 2.25 3.37 -13.23
C ASP A 323 2.63 4.75 -13.78
N ALA A 324 1.77 5.76 -13.69
CA ALA A 324 1.89 6.96 -14.55
C ALA A 324 3.21 7.74 -14.40
N ALA A 325 3.79 7.81 -13.19
CA ALA A 325 5.05 8.53 -12.96
C ALA A 325 6.30 7.80 -13.50
N ILE A 326 6.14 6.59 -14.05
CA ILE A 326 7.23 5.70 -14.44
C ILE A 326 7.20 5.41 -15.94
N GLY A 327 8.36 5.56 -16.59
CA GLY A 327 8.56 5.29 -18.01
C GLY A 327 8.58 6.51 -18.93
N GLY A 328 8.71 7.71 -18.34
CA GLY A 328 9.03 8.95 -19.03
C GLY A 328 7.95 9.50 -19.95
N LYS A 329 6.76 8.89 -20.01
CA LYS A 329 5.66 9.43 -20.80
C LYS A 329 5.12 10.66 -20.09
N THR A 330 5.06 11.77 -20.81
CA THR A 330 4.50 13.04 -20.33
C THR A 330 3.68 13.65 -21.44
N GLY A 331 2.67 14.46 -21.12
CA GLY A 331 1.88 15.08 -22.16
C GLY A 331 0.63 15.81 -21.69
N ILE A 332 -0.09 16.33 -22.68
CA ILE A 332 -1.36 17.02 -22.53
C ILE A 332 -2.43 16.40 -23.42
N ASN A 333 -3.68 16.65 -23.06
CA ASN A 333 -4.83 16.24 -23.84
C ASN A 333 -5.10 17.24 -24.97
N HIS A 334 -5.62 16.73 -26.07
CA HIS A 334 -6.19 17.52 -27.14
C HIS A 334 -7.72 17.34 -27.14
N ARG A 335 -8.47 18.29 -27.73
CA ARG A 335 -9.94 18.20 -27.83
C ARG A 335 -10.41 16.95 -28.57
N GLN A 336 -9.53 16.34 -29.37
CA GLN A 336 -9.80 15.11 -30.13
C GLN A 336 -9.37 13.81 -29.40
N GLY A 337 -8.70 13.90 -28.25
CA GLY A 337 -8.29 12.72 -27.48
C GLY A 337 -7.23 12.99 -26.42
N LYS A 338 -7.19 12.09 -25.42
CA LYS A 338 -6.19 12.11 -24.34
C LYS A 338 -4.78 11.77 -24.83
N ASN A 339 -3.77 12.35 -24.20
CA ASN A 339 -2.34 11.98 -24.35
C ASN A 339 -1.80 11.98 -25.80
N LEU A 340 -2.45 12.70 -26.72
CA LEU A 340 -2.04 12.73 -28.13
C LEU A 340 -0.81 13.61 -28.39
N ILE A 341 -0.51 14.52 -27.47
CA ILE A 341 0.58 15.49 -27.56
C ILE A 341 1.45 15.32 -26.33
N GLY A 342 2.73 15.00 -26.50
CA GLY A 342 3.60 14.69 -25.38
C GLY A 342 5.05 14.45 -25.77
N ALA A 343 5.85 14.03 -24.79
CA ALA A 343 7.25 13.69 -24.95
C ALA A 343 7.64 12.50 -24.07
N PHE A 344 8.63 11.72 -24.52
CA PHE A 344 9.38 10.82 -23.65
C PHE A 344 10.47 11.64 -22.95
N TYR A 345 10.31 11.88 -21.65
CA TYR A 345 11.19 12.69 -20.82
C TYR A 345 11.33 12.10 -19.42
N HIS A 346 12.52 11.57 -19.12
CA HIS A 346 12.78 10.89 -17.85
C HIS A 346 13.11 11.87 -16.73
N PRO A 347 12.60 11.64 -15.51
CA PRO A 347 12.94 12.46 -14.35
C PRO A 347 14.37 12.18 -13.86
N ARG A 348 14.84 12.98 -12.91
CA ARG A 348 16.05 12.71 -12.12
C ARG A 348 15.79 11.85 -10.90
N LEU A 349 14.53 11.82 -10.44
CA LEU A 349 14.06 11.02 -9.31
C LEU A 349 12.54 10.85 -9.43
N VAL A 350 12.06 9.65 -9.09
CA VAL A 350 10.66 9.41 -8.71
C VAL A 350 10.65 9.09 -7.22
N LEU A 351 10.13 9.98 -6.39
CA LEU A 351 10.01 9.78 -4.95
C LEU A 351 8.58 9.42 -4.59
N VAL A 352 8.37 8.16 -4.23
CA VAL A 352 7.06 7.59 -3.92
C VAL A 352 6.91 7.49 -2.41
N ASP A 353 5.94 8.22 -1.86
CA ASP A 353 5.54 8.09 -0.46
C ASP A 353 4.13 7.48 -0.36
N PRO A 354 4.01 6.15 -0.09
CA PRO A 354 2.71 5.50 0.01
C PRO A 354 1.82 6.03 1.14
N ARG A 355 2.37 6.79 2.10
CA ARG A 355 1.58 7.44 3.16
C ARG A 355 0.55 8.43 2.59
N THR A 356 0.81 8.99 1.40
CA THR A 356 -0.13 9.88 0.70
C THR A 356 -1.46 9.21 0.35
N LEU A 357 -1.47 7.89 0.21
CA LEU A 357 -2.69 7.12 -0.09
C LEU A 357 -3.69 7.11 1.07
N LEU A 358 -3.25 7.45 2.29
CA LEU A 358 -4.11 7.52 3.47
C LEU A 358 -5.14 8.66 3.40
N THR A 359 -4.85 9.75 2.68
CA THR A 359 -5.78 10.87 2.49
C THR A 359 -6.44 10.88 1.11
N LEU A 360 -6.07 9.93 0.24
CA LEU A 360 -6.64 9.82 -1.09
C LEU A 360 -8.10 9.37 -1.00
N PRO A 361 -9.05 10.00 -1.72
CA PRO A 361 -10.44 9.56 -1.74
C PRO A 361 -10.57 8.09 -2.11
N GLU A 362 -11.53 7.38 -1.51
CA GLU A 362 -11.66 5.92 -1.64
C GLU A 362 -11.77 5.47 -3.10
N ARG A 363 -12.55 6.16 -3.93
CA ARG A 363 -12.71 5.82 -5.36
C ARG A 363 -11.39 5.95 -6.14
N GLU A 364 -10.65 7.03 -5.94
CA GLU A 364 -9.34 7.30 -6.56
C GLU A 364 -8.26 6.32 -6.06
N ARG A 365 -8.35 5.91 -4.79
CA ARG A 365 -7.48 4.87 -4.23
C ARG A 365 -7.79 3.50 -4.82
N THR A 366 -9.08 3.21 -5.00
CA THR A 366 -9.58 1.93 -5.49
C THR A 366 -9.21 1.71 -6.95
N GLU A 367 -9.34 2.73 -7.81
CA GLU A 367 -9.04 2.58 -9.24
C GLU A 367 -7.57 2.19 -9.49
N GLY A 368 -6.63 2.68 -8.67
CA GLY A 368 -5.21 2.34 -8.77
C GLY A 368 -4.92 0.85 -8.58
N TRP A 369 -5.79 0.09 -7.90
CA TRP A 369 -5.61 -1.36 -7.76
C TRP A 369 -5.71 -2.10 -9.09
N ALA A 370 -6.40 -1.56 -10.10
CA ALA A 370 -6.54 -2.22 -11.40
C ALA A 370 -5.17 -2.45 -12.06
N GLU A 371 -4.28 -1.45 -11.97
CA GLU A 371 -2.91 -1.53 -12.47
C GLU A 371 -2.06 -2.52 -11.67
N VAL A 372 -2.22 -2.55 -10.34
CA VAL A 372 -1.52 -3.50 -9.47
C VAL A 372 -1.93 -4.95 -9.78
N VAL A 373 -3.23 -5.20 -9.98
CA VAL A 373 -3.75 -6.51 -10.40
C VAL A 373 -3.25 -6.87 -11.80
N LYS A 374 -3.24 -5.90 -12.73
CA LYS A 374 -2.70 -6.09 -14.07
C LYS A 374 -1.28 -6.64 -14.00
N TYR A 375 -0.37 -6.02 -13.25
CA TYR A 375 1.01 -6.51 -13.06
C TYR A 375 1.06 -7.96 -12.56
N GLY A 376 0.19 -8.31 -11.62
CA GLY A 376 0.08 -9.68 -11.12
C GLY A 376 -0.33 -10.69 -12.21
N ILE A 377 -1.26 -10.31 -13.09
CA ILE A 377 -1.70 -11.15 -14.22
C ILE A 377 -0.64 -11.25 -15.30
N ILE A 378 0.03 -10.14 -15.64
CA ILE A 378 0.89 -10.09 -16.83
C ILE A 378 2.32 -10.54 -16.59
N LEU A 379 2.83 -10.41 -15.36
CA LEU A 379 4.26 -10.59 -15.07
C LEU A 379 4.57 -11.30 -13.75
N ASP A 380 3.69 -11.25 -12.74
CA ASP A 380 4.04 -11.72 -11.40
C ASP A 380 2.92 -12.45 -10.63
N ALA A 381 2.93 -13.78 -10.73
CA ALA A 381 2.01 -14.63 -10.00
C ALA A 381 2.15 -14.54 -8.46
N LYS A 382 3.33 -14.18 -7.94
CA LYS A 382 3.52 -14.02 -6.49
C LYS A 382 2.88 -12.72 -6.01
N LEU A 383 2.99 -11.65 -6.79
CA LEU A 383 2.25 -10.41 -6.53
C LEU A 383 0.75 -10.69 -6.55
N PHE A 384 0.23 -11.39 -7.55
CA PHE A 384 -1.18 -11.75 -7.60
C PHE A 384 -1.65 -12.52 -6.35
N ALA A 385 -0.93 -13.57 -5.95
CA ALA A 385 -1.25 -14.35 -4.75
C ALA A 385 -1.15 -13.53 -3.45
N LEU A 386 -0.22 -12.57 -3.38
CA LEU A 386 -0.12 -11.63 -2.28
C LEU A 386 -1.39 -10.75 -2.19
N LEU A 387 -1.85 -10.21 -3.31
CA LEU A 387 -3.08 -9.42 -3.35
C LEU A 387 -4.29 -10.25 -2.92
N GLU A 388 -4.42 -11.50 -3.38
CA GLU A 388 -5.49 -12.41 -2.94
C GLU A 388 -5.46 -12.64 -1.42
N THR A 389 -4.27 -12.77 -0.84
CA THR A 389 -4.08 -13.02 0.59
C THR A 389 -4.51 -11.82 1.44
N TYR A 390 -4.27 -10.60 0.95
CA TYR A 390 -4.46 -9.36 1.71
C TYR A 390 -5.62 -8.48 1.20
N LYS A 391 -6.43 -8.96 0.25
CA LYS A 391 -7.49 -8.20 -0.43
C LYS A 391 -8.41 -7.41 0.50
N ASP A 392 -8.79 -7.97 1.64
CA ASP A 392 -9.69 -7.29 2.59
C ASP A 392 -8.99 -6.10 3.26
N ALA A 393 -7.72 -6.27 3.67
CA ALA A 393 -6.91 -5.19 4.24
C ALA A 393 -6.55 -4.12 3.20
N LEU A 394 -6.31 -4.53 1.94
CA LEU A 394 -6.04 -3.63 0.82
C LEU A 394 -7.28 -2.83 0.41
N ARG A 395 -8.48 -3.40 0.54
CA ARG A 395 -9.76 -2.71 0.31
C ARG A 395 -10.06 -1.70 1.42
N ASP A 396 -10.02 -2.15 2.67
CA ASP A 396 -10.42 -1.33 3.82
C ASP A 396 -9.40 -0.23 4.14
N PHE A 397 -8.10 -0.49 3.89
CA PHE A 397 -7.01 0.46 4.11
C PHE A 397 -6.82 0.92 5.57
N SER A 398 -7.66 0.47 6.51
CA SER A 398 -7.66 0.87 7.93
C SER A 398 -6.62 0.13 8.78
N SER A 399 -6.26 -1.10 8.38
CA SER A 399 -5.39 -2.03 9.12
C SER A 399 -4.18 -2.51 8.29
N LEU A 400 -3.88 -1.80 7.19
CA LEU A 400 -2.84 -2.19 6.25
C LEU A 400 -1.45 -1.84 6.79
N PRO A 401 -0.53 -2.82 6.96
CA PRO A 401 0.83 -2.52 7.36
C PRO A 401 1.54 -1.64 6.33
N ALA A 402 2.17 -0.54 6.77
CA ALA A 402 2.91 0.39 5.91
C ALA A 402 3.90 -0.30 4.97
N SER A 403 4.63 -1.29 5.49
CA SER A 403 5.61 -2.09 4.74
C SER A 403 4.99 -2.97 3.67
N LEU A 404 3.77 -3.47 3.86
CA LEU A 404 3.09 -4.24 2.82
C LEU A 404 2.81 -3.34 1.60
N LEU A 405 2.35 -2.10 1.85
CA LEU A 405 2.09 -1.15 0.78
C LEU A 405 3.39 -0.71 0.08
N VAL A 406 4.46 -0.43 0.85
CA VAL A 406 5.80 -0.15 0.28
C VAL A 406 6.27 -1.30 -0.60
N GLN A 407 6.14 -2.55 -0.15
CA GLN A 407 6.56 -3.74 -0.92
C GLN A 407 5.74 -3.91 -2.20
N ILE A 408 4.42 -3.75 -2.14
CA ILE A 408 3.54 -3.85 -3.31
C ILE A 408 3.90 -2.78 -4.33
N VAL A 409 4.02 -1.52 -3.90
CA VAL A 409 4.34 -0.40 -4.77
C VAL A 409 5.73 -0.59 -5.38
N ALA A 410 6.75 -0.86 -4.56
CA ALA A 410 8.11 -1.10 -5.05
C ALA A 410 8.19 -2.26 -6.05
N ARG A 411 7.41 -3.32 -5.83
CA ARG A 411 7.35 -4.45 -6.76
C ARG A 411 6.71 -4.07 -8.09
N CYS A 412 5.63 -3.30 -8.08
CA CYS A 412 5.01 -2.80 -9.32
C CYS A 412 5.98 -1.92 -10.11
N ILE A 413 6.71 -1.03 -9.41
CA ILE A 413 7.75 -0.20 -10.01
C ILE A 413 8.83 -1.07 -10.66
N ASP A 414 9.35 -2.07 -9.95
CA ASP A 414 10.38 -2.98 -10.49
C ASP A 414 9.89 -3.73 -11.74
N LEU A 415 8.66 -4.26 -11.71
CA LEU A 415 8.05 -4.93 -12.86
C LEU A 415 7.88 -4.00 -14.06
N LYS A 416 7.41 -2.77 -13.84
CA LYS A 416 7.26 -1.79 -14.92
C LYS A 416 8.62 -1.39 -15.49
N VAL A 417 9.60 -1.11 -14.62
CA VAL A 417 10.96 -0.73 -15.02
C VAL A 417 11.61 -1.83 -15.85
N GLN A 418 11.47 -3.11 -15.48
CA GLN A 418 11.99 -4.23 -16.27
C GLN A 418 11.48 -4.19 -17.71
N VAL A 419 10.18 -3.95 -17.89
CA VAL A 419 9.58 -3.86 -19.23
C VAL A 419 10.03 -2.62 -20.01
N ILE A 420 10.17 -1.46 -19.34
CA ILE A 420 10.60 -0.21 -19.98
C ILE A 420 12.09 -0.26 -20.36
N GLU A 421 12.95 -0.85 -19.52
CA GLU A 421 14.38 -1.03 -19.80
C GLU A 421 14.59 -1.93 -21.04
N GLU A 422 13.69 -2.87 -21.29
CA GLU A 422 13.72 -3.73 -22.49
C GLU A 422 13.11 -3.06 -23.74
N ASP A 423 12.06 -2.25 -23.59
CA ASP A 423 11.38 -1.57 -24.70
C ASP A 423 10.85 -0.18 -24.30
N GLU A 424 11.72 0.82 -24.40
CA GLU A 424 11.42 2.19 -23.97
C GLU A 424 10.28 2.82 -24.79
N THR A 425 10.20 2.59 -26.09
CA THR A 425 9.29 3.33 -26.99
C THR A 425 8.02 2.56 -27.41
N GLU A 426 7.69 1.46 -26.74
CA GLU A 426 6.47 0.65 -26.98
C GLU A 426 6.37 -0.03 -28.34
N SER A 427 7.52 -0.46 -28.87
CA SER A 427 7.61 -1.09 -30.18
C SER A 427 7.49 -2.62 -30.15
N GLY A 428 7.65 -3.24 -28.98
CA GLY A 428 7.74 -4.68 -28.77
C GLY A 428 7.12 -5.10 -27.43
N LEU A 429 7.97 -5.53 -26.47
CA LEU A 429 7.53 -6.13 -25.21
C LEU A 429 6.62 -5.21 -24.40
N ARG A 430 6.86 -3.89 -24.38
CA ARG A 430 6.10 -2.95 -23.53
C ARG A 430 4.62 -2.89 -23.88
N ALA A 431 4.23 -3.40 -25.06
CA ALA A 431 2.83 -3.60 -25.41
C ALA A 431 2.06 -4.50 -24.44
N ILE A 432 2.71 -5.41 -23.68
CA ILE A 432 2.03 -6.26 -22.68
C ILE A 432 1.40 -5.46 -21.54
N LEU A 433 1.90 -4.25 -21.27
CA LEU A 433 1.30 -3.34 -20.28
C LEU A 433 -0.11 -2.90 -20.67
N ASN A 434 -0.52 -3.13 -21.92
CA ASN A 434 -1.86 -2.78 -22.42
C ASN A 434 -2.89 -3.90 -22.22
N TYR A 435 -2.64 -4.88 -21.35
CA TYR A 435 -3.68 -5.84 -20.94
C TYR A 435 -4.90 -5.10 -20.39
N GLY A 436 -6.09 -5.39 -20.93
CA GLY A 436 -7.34 -4.67 -20.67
C GLY A 436 -7.49 -3.28 -21.33
N HIS A 437 -6.41 -2.65 -21.77
CA HIS A 437 -6.44 -1.24 -22.19
C HIS A 437 -7.16 -0.99 -23.51
N THR A 438 -7.15 -1.94 -24.44
CA THR A 438 -7.84 -1.78 -25.73
C THR A 438 -9.33 -1.48 -25.54
N ILE A 439 -10.00 -2.21 -24.63
CA ILE A 439 -11.41 -1.99 -24.30
C ILE A 439 -11.57 -0.80 -23.37
N ALA A 440 -10.66 -0.61 -22.41
CA ALA A 440 -10.70 0.51 -21.48
C ALA A 440 -10.66 1.87 -22.20
N HIS A 441 -9.72 2.07 -23.12
CA HIS A 441 -9.61 3.31 -23.90
C HIS A 441 -10.83 3.54 -24.80
N ALA A 442 -11.40 2.46 -25.36
CA ALA A 442 -12.63 2.54 -26.12
C ALA A 442 -13.80 3.01 -25.23
N LEU A 443 -13.95 2.41 -24.04
CA LEU A 443 -14.97 2.81 -23.07
C LEU A 443 -14.81 4.26 -22.62
N GLU A 444 -13.61 4.68 -22.19
CA GLU A 444 -13.35 6.06 -21.79
C GLU A 444 -13.69 7.06 -22.90
N SER A 445 -13.36 6.73 -24.15
CA SER A 445 -13.65 7.61 -25.29
C SER A 445 -15.13 7.67 -25.64
N VAL A 446 -15.90 6.60 -25.44
CA VAL A 446 -17.30 6.52 -25.84
C VAL A 446 -18.23 7.02 -24.74
N ALA A 447 -17.97 6.68 -23.48
CA ALA A 447 -18.73 7.19 -22.34
C ALA A 447 -18.50 8.69 -22.13
N GLY A 448 -17.31 9.17 -22.50
CA GLY A 448 -16.87 10.54 -22.24
C GLY A 448 -15.89 10.56 -21.08
N TYR A 449 -14.83 11.34 -21.27
CA TYR A 449 -13.73 11.39 -20.31
C TYR A 449 -14.20 11.93 -18.95
N GLY A 450 -13.93 11.17 -17.89
CA GLY A 450 -14.26 11.53 -16.50
C GLY A 450 -15.52 10.86 -15.93
N GLU A 451 -16.34 10.19 -16.76
CA GLU A 451 -17.45 9.37 -16.25
C GLU A 451 -16.92 8.13 -15.50
N TRP A 452 -16.02 7.42 -16.17
CA TRP A 452 -15.26 6.30 -15.63
C TRP A 452 -13.84 6.75 -15.31
N LEU A 453 -13.35 6.38 -14.13
CA LEU A 453 -11.92 6.50 -13.82
C LEU A 453 -11.13 5.48 -14.64
N HIS A 454 -9.84 5.72 -14.82
CA HIS A 454 -9.01 4.92 -15.71
C HIS A 454 -8.94 3.47 -15.25
N GLY A 455 -8.66 3.24 -13.97
CA GLY A 455 -8.60 1.90 -13.40
C GLY A 455 -9.93 1.15 -13.42
N GLU A 456 -11.05 1.87 -13.34
CA GLU A 456 -12.38 1.27 -13.49
C GLU A 456 -12.59 0.73 -14.91
N ALA A 457 -12.20 1.52 -15.93
CA ALA A 457 -12.25 1.09 -17.33
C ALA A 457 -11.27 -0.05 -17.61
N VAL A 458 -10.05 0.00 -17.06
CA VAL A 458 -9.03 -1.07 -17.17
C VAL A 458 -9.52 -2.36 -16.53
N SER A 459 -10.18 -2.30 -15.37
CA SER A 459 -10.79 -3.47 -14.73
C SER A 459 -11.80 -4.16 -15.66
N LEU A 460 -12.76 -3.41 -16.21
CA LEU A 460 -13.74 -3.94 -17.17
C LEU A 460 -13.07 -4.49 -18.43
N GLY A 461 -12.05 -3.81 -18.93
CA GLY A 461 -11.28 -4.27 -20.07
C GLY A 461 -10.53 -5.58 -19.81
N MET A 462 -9.99 -5.78 -18.60
CA MET A 462 -9.37 -7.05 -18.21
C MET A 462 -10.38 -8.19 -18.10
N VAL A 463 -11.60 -7.93 -17.62
CA VAL A 463 -12.67 -8.95 -17.58
C VAL A 463 -13.02 -9.41 -18.99
N ALA A 464 -13.32 -8.47 -19.90
CA ALA A 464 -13.65 -8.80 -21.28
C ALA A 464 -12.47 -9.47 -22.02
N ALA A 465 -11.22 -9.07 -21.74
CA ALA A 465 -10.04 -9.73 -22.31
C ALA A 465 -9.84 -11.15 -21.78
N ALA A 466 -10.07 -11.39 -20.49
CA ALA A 466 -10.00 -12.74 -19.92
C ALA A 466 -11.09 -13.65 -20.49
N GLU A 467 -12.31 -13.14 -20.69
CA GLU A 467 -13.40 -13.88 -21.32
C GLU A 467 -13.08 -14.27 -22.78
N MET A 468 -12.56 -13.33 -23.58
CA MET A 468 -12.07 -13.62 -24.92
C MET A 468 -10.99 -14.70 -24.91
N ALA A 469 -10.03 -14.62 -23.98
CA ALA A 469 -8.95 -15.61 -23.87
C ALA A 469 -9.46 -16.99 -23.42
N ARG A 470 -10.48 -17.05 -22.54
CA ARG A 470 -11.11 -18.31 -22.13
C ARG A 470 -11.85 -18.96 -23.29
N GLU A 471 -12.67 -18.21 -24.02
CA GLU A 471 -13.38 -18.73 -25.19
C GLU A 471 -12.43 -19.19 -26.31
N ALA A 472 -11.26 -18.54 -26.44
CA ALA A 472 -10.20 -18.95 -27.34
C ALA A 472 -9.39 -20.17 -26.84
N GLY A 473 -9.68 -20.71 -25.65
CA GLY A 473 -8.97 -21.84 -25.05
C GLY A 473 -7.55 -21.52 -24.57
N MET A 474 -7.22 -20.23 -24.39
CA MET A 474 -5.90 -19.75 -23.96
C MET A 474 -5.80 -19.56 -22.44
N TRP A 475 -6.94 -19.41 -21.77
CA TRP A 475 -7.06 -19.08 -20.36
C TRP A 475 -8.06 -20.00 -19.66
N GLY A 476 -7.75 -20.44 -18.45
CA GLY A 476 -8.61 -21.34 -17.68
C GLY A 476 -9.76 -20.63 -16.98
N ALA A 477 -10.87 -21.32 -16.79
CA ALA A 477 -12.05 -20.78 -16.10
C ALA A 477 -11.77 -20.48 -14.62
N GLU A 478 -10.90 -21.25 -13.97
CA GLU A 478 -10.49 -21.01 -12.58
C GLU A 478 -9.67 -19.73 -12.46
N GLU A 479 -8.69 -19.52 -13.36
CA GLU A 479 -7.89 -18.32 -13.38
C GLU A 479 -8.71 -17.07 -13.72
N GLU A 480 -9.68 -17.17 -14.63
CA GLU A 480 -10.65 -16.09 -14.91
C GLU A 480 -11.44 -15.73 -13.65
N GLN A 481 -11.99 -16.74 -12.97
CA GLN A 481 -12.74 -16.54 -11.75
C GLN A 481 -11.87 -15.88 -10.66
N ARG A 482 -10.61 -16.29 -10.51
CA ARG A 482 -9.67 -15.69 -9.55
C ARG A 482 -9.38 -14.23 -9.87
N GLN A 483 -9.11 -13.89 -11.13
CA GLN A 483 -8.90 -12.50 -11.56
C GLN A 483 -10.13 -11.65 -11.21
N ASN A 484 -11.31 -12.08 -11.65
CA ASN A 484 -12.55 -11.32 -11.49
C ASN A 484 -12.95 -11.21 -10.00
N ALA A 485 -12.73 -12.26 -9.21
CA ALA A 485 -12.96 -12.24 -7.76
C ALA A 485 -12.01 -11.27 -7.05
N LEU A 486 -10.72 -11.22 -7.45
CA LEU A 486 -9.77 -10.28 -6.87
C LEU A 486 -10.16 -8.83 -7.18
N LEU A 487 -10.44 -8.50 -8.45
CA LEU A 487 -10.90 -7.18 -8.86
C LEU A 487 -12.12 -6.73 -8.05
N ALA A 488 -13.16 -7.56 -7.99
CA ALA A 488 -14.38 -7.26 -7.22
C ALA A 488 -14.11 -7.11 -5.72
N SER A 489 -13.22 -7.94 -5.15
CA SER A 489 -12.86 -7.87 -3.73
C SER A 489 -12.13 -6.58 -3.36
N LEU A 490 -11.35 -6.02 -4.28
CA LEU A 490 -10.67 -4.72 -4.12
C LEU A 490 -11.61 -3.53 -4.39
N GLY A 491 -12.87 -3.77 -4.80
CA GLY A 491 -13.87 -2.74 -5.05
C GLY A 491 -13.96 -2.27 -6.51
N LEU A 492 -13.25 -2.92 -7.42
CA LEU A 492 -13.27 -2.56 -8.85
C LEU A 492 -14.49 -3.15 -9.57
N PRO A 493 -15.01 -2.45 -10.60
CA PRO A 493 -16.11 -2.95 -11.39
C PRO A 493 -15.67 -4.14 -12.26
N THR A 494 -16.45 -5.22 -12.21
CA THR A 494 -16.25 -6.43 -13.04
C THR A 494 -17.41 -6.70 -13.99
N ARG A 495 -18.43 -5.83 -13.98
CA ARG A 495 -19.55 -5.86 -14.91
C ARG A 495 -19.85 -4.44 -15.36
N TYR A 496 -20.15 -4.29 -16.64
CA TYR A 496 -20.53 -3.00 -17.18
C TYR A 496 -21.98 -2.64 -16.79
N ARG A 497 -22.19 -1.40 -16.35
CA ARG A 497 -23.53 -0.89 -15.95
C ARG A 497 -23.87 0.49 -16.53
N GLY A 498 -23.09 0.97 -17.50
CA GLY A 498 -23.34 2.25 -18.16
C GLY A 498 -24.25 2.12 -19.38
N LEU A 499 -24.34 3.17 -20.19
CA LEU A 499 -25.29 3.26 -21.32
C LEU A 499 -24.63 3.21 -22.71
N VAL A 500 -23.32 2.93 -22.81
CA VAL A 500 -22.63 2.86 -24.10
C VAL A 500 -23.13 1.67 -24.92
N ARG A 501 -23.18 1.84 -26.25
CA ARG A 501 -23.54 0.75 -27.15
C ARG A 501 -22.30 -0.06 -27.49
N ALA A 502 -22.41 -1.39 -27.46
CA ALA A 502 -21.31 -2.29 -27.84
C ALA A 502 -20.72 -1.97 -29.23
N GLN A 503 -21.57 -1.57 -30.18
CA GLN A 503 -21.14 -1.17 -31.53
C GLN A 503 -20.18 0.04 -31.52
N ASP A 504 -20.39 1.00 -30.62
CA ASP A 504 -19.53 2.17 -30.50
C ASP A 504 -18.16 1.79 -29.92
N ILE A 505 -18.14 0.85 -28.97
CA ILE A 505 -16.91 0.26 -28.42
C ILE A 505 -16.13 -0.46 -29.53
N LEU A 506 -16.79 -1.36 -30.28
CA LEU A 506 -16.18 -2.09 -31.40
C LEU A 506 -15.65 -1.15 -32.50
N ALA A 507 -16.39 -0.08 -32.81
CA ALA A 507 -15.92 0.92 -33.77
C ALA A 507 -14.66 1.63 -33.26
N LYS A 508 -14.60 1.93 -31.96
CA LYS A 508 -13.45 2.61 -31.37
C LYS A 508 -12.22 1.73 -31.24
N THR A 509 -12.36 0.45 -30.90
CA THR A 509 -11.22 -0.49 -30.82
C THR A 509 -10.55 -0.68 -32.19
N ARG A 510 -11.30 -0.62 -33.29
CA ARG A 510 -10.75 -0.67 -34.67
C ARG A 510 -9.93 0.57 -35.06
N LEU A 511 -10.17 1.72 -34.40
CA LEU A 511 -9.47 2.98 -34.65
C LEU A 511 -8.20 3.13 -33.80
N ASP A 512 -8.07 2.39 -32.70
CA ASP A 512 -6.91 2.48 -31.81
C ASP A 512 -5.66 1.89 -32.48
N LYS A 513 -4.58 2.66 -32.45
CA LYS A 513 -3.44 2.56 -33.37
C LYS A 513 -2.56 1.33 -33.11
N LYS A 514 -2.78 0.22 -33.82
CA LYS A 514 -1.77 -0.85 -34.05
C LYS A 514 -1.86 -1.50 -35.45
N VAL A 515 -2.28 -0.74 -36.47
CA VAL A 515 -2.45 -1.27 -37.83
C VAL A 515 -1.14 -1.25 -38.61
N VAL A 516 -0.33 -2.30 -38.43
CA VAL A 516 0.55 -2.77 -39.50
C VAL A 516 -0.10 -4.06 -40.02
N GLY A 517 -0.77 -4.00 -41.18
CA GLY A 517 -1.34 -5.20 -41.82
C GLY A 517 -2.83 -5.52 -41.58
N LYS A 518 -3.65 -4.58 -41.09
CA LYS A 518 -5.14 -4.67 -40.95
C LYS A 518 -5.72 -5.54 -39.81
N ARG A 519 -4.93 -6.02 -38.84
CA ARG A 519 -5.45 -6.80 -37.69
C ARG A 519 -5.02 -6.24 -36.34
N ILE A 520 -5.93 -6.28 -35.35
CA ILE A 520 -5.70 -5.79 -33.99
C ILE A 520 -4.85 -6.81 -33.23
N ARG A 521 -3.75 -6.33 -32.61
CA ARG A 521 -2.94 -7.13 -31.69
C ARG A 521 -3.47 -6.96 -30.27
N TRP A 522 -3.98 -8.06 -29.73
CA TRP A 522 -4.52 -8.16 -28.38
C TRP A 522 -3.47 -8.68 -27.40
N ILE A 523 -3.60 -8.26 -26.14
CA ILE A 523 -2.82 -8.81 -25.02
C ILE A 523 -3.74 -9.75 -24.26
N MET A 524 -3.39 -11.02 -24.21
CA MET A 524 -4.26 -12.06 -23.68
C MET A 524 -3.54 -12.90 -22.64
N PRO A 525 -4.19 -13.22 -21.52
CA PRO A 525 -3.57 -13.96 -20.43
C PRO A 525 -3.48 -15.45 -20.79
N ARG A 526 -2.38 -16.11 -20.39
CA ARG A 526 -2.15 -17.57 -20.61
C ARG A 526 -2.13 -18.36 -19.31
N ARG A 527 -1.42 -17.85 -18.32
CA ARG A 527 -1.49 -18.23 -16.90
C ARG A 527 -1.20 -17.00 -16.06
N ILE A 528 -1.60 -16.98 -14.80
CA ILE A 528 -1.31 -15.84 -13.93
C ILE A 528 0.22 -15.61 -13.91
N GLY A 529 0.63 -14.38 -14.17
CA GLY A 529 2.02 -13.96 -14.35
C GLY A 529 2.57 -14.05 -15.78
N GLU A 530 1.74 -14.38 -16.78
CA GLU A 530 2.15 -14.49 -18.18
C GLU A 530 1.01 -14.16 -19.16
N VAL A 531 1.29 -13.24 -20.08
CA VAL A 531 0.44 -12.88 -21.22
C VAL A 531 1.12 -13.14 -22.55
N VAL A 532 0.33 -13.14 -23.62
CA VAL A 532 0.80 -13.20 -25.01
C VAL A 532 0.17 -12.10 -25.86
N ILE A 533 0.96 -11.60 -26.82
CA ILE A 533 0.47 -10.71 -27.87
C ILE A 533 -0.03 -11.59 -29.02
N THR A 534 -1.32 -11.54 -29.32
CA THR A 534 -1.95 -12.40 -30.34
C THR A 534 -3.04 -11.68 -31.13
N GLU A 535 -3.44 -12.25 -32.26
CA GLU A 535 -4.68 -11.87 -32.94
C GLU A 535 -5.86 -12.63 -32.34
N MET A 536 -7.06 -12.07 -32.49
CA MET A 536 -8.35 -12.70 -32.17
C MET A 536 -9.24 -12.68 -33.40
N SER A 537 -10.12 -13.67 -33.56
CA SER A 537 -11.09 -13.64 -34.65
C SER A 537 -12.12 -12.53 -34.42
N ASP A 538 -12.50 -11.83 -35.49
CA ASP A 538 -13.46 -10.74 -35.42
C ASP A 538 -14.80 -11.22 -34.83
N ASP A 539 -15.26 -12.42 -35.18
CA ASP A 539 -16.49 -13.02 -34.66
C ASP A 539 -16.45 -13.23 -33.13
N LEU A 540 -15.30 -13.64 -32.59
CA LEU A 540 -15.14 -13.82 -31.15
C LEU A 540 -15.16 -12.48 -30.42
N VAL A 541 -14.41 -11.50 -30.94
CA VAL A 541 -14.36 -10.14 -30.37
C VAL A 541 -15.74 -9.51 -30.40
N GLU A 542 -16.44 -9.60 -31.53
CA GLU A 542 -17.78 -9.02 -31.71
C GLU A 542 -18.79 -9.65 -30.76
N ARG A 543 -18.79 -10.98 -30.61
CA ARG A 543 -19.67 -11.68 -29.66
C ARG A 543 -19.40 -11.25 -28.21
N VAL A 544 -18.16 -11.42 -27.73
CA VAL A 544 -17.82 -11.15 -26.32
C VAL A 544 -18.06 -9.68 -25.96
N VAL A 545 -17.66 -8.74 -26.82
CA VAL A 545 -17.91 -7.31 -26.57
C VAL A 545 -19.40 -6.99 -26.64
N THR A 546 -20.17 -7.61 -27.54
CA THR A 546 -21.62 -7.40 -27.60
C THR A 546 -22.29 -7.89 -26.32
N ASP A 547 -21.98 -9.10 -25.88
CA ASP A 547 -22.58 -9.70 -24.69
C ASP A 547 -22.18 -8.93 -23.42
N PHE A 548 -20.89 -8.60 -23.28
CA PHE A 548 -20.38 -7.86 -22.11
C PHE A 548 -21.00 -6.47 -21.94
N PHE A 549 -21.26 -5.76 -23.05
CA PHE A 549 -21.90 -4.44 -23.02
C PHE A 549 -23.43 -4.49 -23.19
N ALA A 550 -24.04 -5.68 -23.37
CA ALA A 550 -25.48 -5.85 -23.48
C ALA A 550 -26.21 -5.86 -22.12
N GLU A 551 -25.53 -6.23 -21.03
CA GLU A 551 -26.09 -6.30 -19.66
C GLU A 551 -26.59 -4.94 -19.11
N ALA A 552 -26.36 -3.84 -19.83
CA ALA A 552 -26.80 -2.49 -19.49
C ALA A 552 -28.33 -2.23 -19.53
N ARG A 553 -29.15 -3.21 -19.93
CA ARG A 553 -30.58 -3.00 -20.26
C ARG A 553 -31.61 -3.70 -19.39
N SER A 554 -31.23 -4.39 -18.30
CA SER A 554 -32.19 -5.04 -17.40
C SER A 554 -32.27 -4.39 -16.03
#